data_AF-A0A656K1S3-F1
#
_entry.id   AF-A0A656K1S3-F1
#
_cell.length_a   1.000
_cell.length_b   1.000
_cell.length_c   1.000
_cell.angle_alpha   90.00
_cell.angle_beta   90.00
_cell.angle_gamma   90.00
#
_symmetry.space_group_name_H-M   'P 1'
#
loop_
_entity.id
_entity.type
_entity.pdbx_description
1 polymer ?
#
loop_
_entity_poly.entity_id
_entity_poly.type
_entity_poly.pdbx_seq_one_letter_code
_entity_poly.pdbx_strand_id
1 'polypeptide(L)'
;RACATTGAQLHEVPIWAWHWADPEDERLPWDRARKLLLDPMTLAHKRSAAQAFTSQLQGDPAIGLSPVLPEAVLERLLQPFEVVFT
;
A
#
# COMPACT_ATOMS: atom_id res chain seq x y z
N ARG A 1 -5.89 -12.52 17.95
CA ARG A 1 -5.77 -13.32 19.21
C ARG A 1 -4.32 -13.71 19.50
N ALA A 2 -3.52 -14.20 18.54
CA ALA A 2 -2.12 -14.56 18.76
C ALA A 2 -1.28 -13.44 19.44
N CYS A 3 -1.32 -12.21 18.91
CA CYS A 3 -0.60 -11.07 19.51
C CYS A 3 -0.99 -10.81 20.97
N ALA A 4 -2.29 -10.83 21.29
CA ALA A 4 -2.78 -10.65 22.65
C ALA A 4 -2.32 -11.78 23.61
N THR A 5 -2.25 -13.02 23.12
CA THR A 5 -1.79 -14.16 23.93
C THR A 5 -0.28 -14.20 24.14
N THR A 6 0.50 -13.56 23.28
CA THR A 6 1.99 -13.55 23.37
C THR A 6 2.56 -12.22 23.85
N GLY A 7 1.73 -11.18 24.01
CA GLY A 7 2.18 -9.81 24.30
C GLY A 7 2.85 -9.11 23.11
N ALA A 8 2.74 -9.65 21.89
CA ALA A 8 3.27 -9.01 20.70
C ALA A 8 2.40 -7.82 20.27
N GLN A 9 3.01 -6.82 19.65
CA GLN A 9 2.29 -5.71 19.02
C GLN A 9 1.70 -6.14 17.68
N LEU A 10 0.46 -5.77 17.41
CA LEU A 10 -0.20 -6.00 16.13
C LEU A 10 -0.05 -4.75 15.26
N HIS A 11 0.43 -4.93 14.03
CA HIS A 11 0.42 -3.91 13.00
C HIS A 11 -0.39 -4.42 11.81
N GLU A 12 -1.32 -3.61 11.32
CA GLU A 12 -2.18 -3.96 10.19
C GLU A 12 -1.94 -2.98 9.03
N VAL A 13 -1.90 -3.51 7.81
CA VAL A 13 -1.74 -2.72 6.58
C VAL A 13 -3.01 -2.90 5.73
N PRO A 14 -3.75 -1.83 5.41
CA PRO A 14 -5.07 -1.99 4.80
C PRO A 14 -4.97 -2.04 3.26
N ILE A 15 -4.39 -3.14 2.75
CA ILE A 15 -4.08 -3.34 1.32
C ILE A 15 -5.27 -3.06 0.39
N TRP A 16 -6.45 -3.62 0.69
CA TRP A 16 -7.64 -3.46 -0.14
C TRP A 16 -8.42 -2.17 0.09
N ALA A 17 -8.33 -1.60 1.30
CA ALA A 17 -9.05 -0.38 1.64
C ALA A 17 -8.79 0.74 0.64
N TRP A 18 -7.54 0.82 0.19
CA TRP A 18 -7.11 1.84 -0.74
C TRP A 18 -7.71 1.80 -2.15
N HIS A 19 -8.49 0.77 -2.47
CA HIS A 19 -9.21 0.64 -3.74
C HIS A 19 -10.67 1.08 -3.64
N TRP A 20 -11.24 1.20 -2.42
CA TRP A 20 -12.67 1.48 -2.23
C TRP A 20 -12.98 2.55 -1.19
N ALA A 21 -12.06 2.82 -0.27
CA ALA A 21 -12.26 3.77 0.82
C ALA A 21 -11.86 5.18 0.38
N ASP A 22 -12.70 6.15 0.72
CA ASP A 22 -12.34 7.56 0.70
C ASP A 22 -11.43 7.88 1.92
N PRO A 23 -10.54 8.89 1.86
CA PRO A 23 -9.78 9.34 3.02
C PRO A 23 -10.62 9.70 4.26
N GLU A 24 -11.89 10.06 4.10
CA GLU A 24 -12.81 10.37 5.20
C GLU A 24 -13.73 9.19 5.58
N ASP A 25 -13.51 8.00 5.01
CA ASP A 25 -14.37 6.83 5.26
C ASP A 25 -14.27 6.35 6.72
N GLU A 26 -15.35 6.51 7.47
CA GLU A 26 -15.45 6.17 8.91
C GLU A 26 -15.28 4.66 9.20
N ARG A 27 -15.37 3.79 8.19
CA ARG A 27 -15.13 2.35 8.37
C ARG A 27 -13.66 2.04 8.63
N LEU A 28 -12.75 2.95 8.32
CA LEU A 28 -11.34 2.81 8.64
C LEU A 28 -11.04 3.31 10.06
N PRO A 29 -10.23 2.58 10.84
CA PRO A 29 -9.88 2.97 12.20
C PRO A 29 -8.79 4.07 12.19
N TRP A 30 -9.18 5.28 11.75
CA TRP A 30 -8.26 6.41 11.60
C TRP A 30 -7.59 6.83 12.91
N ASP A 31 -8.24 6.60 14.06
CA ASP A 31 -7.69 6.80 15.40
C ASP A 31 -6.44 5.94 15.66
N ARG A 32 -6.37 4.77 15.03
CA ARG A 32 -5.25 3.82 15.10
C ARG A 32 -4.24 4.02 13.96
N ALA A 33 -4.55 4.86 12.97
CA ALA A 33 -3.68 5.11 11.84
C ALA A 33 -2.39 5.82 12.28
N ARG A 34 -1.26 5.30 11.81
CA ARG A 34 0.05 5.92 11.98
C ARG A 34 0.70 6.06 10.62
N LYS A 35 1.24 7.26 10.37
CA LYS A 35 2.00 7.59 9.16
C LYS A 35 3.47 7.27 9.42
N LEU A 36 3.97 6.23 8.77
CA LEU A 36 5.38 5.87 8.79
C LEU A 36 6.09 6.57 7.63
N LEU A 37 6.83 7.64 7.92
CA LEU A 37 7.60 8.36 6.91
C LEU A 37 8.78 7.50 6.43
N LEU A 38 9.00 7.47 5.11
CA LEU A 38 10.12 6.77 4.51
C LEU A 38 11.27 7.73 4.29
N ASP A 39 12.47 7.30 4.66
CA ASP A 39 13.69 8.02 4.27
C ASP A 39 13.91 7.90 2.74
N PRO A 40 14.74 8.79 2.15
CA PRO A 40 14.95 8.81 0.70
C PRO A 40 15.47 7.49 0.12
N MET A 41 16.29 6.74 0.85
CA MET A 41 16.85 5.47 0.38
C MET A 41 15.75 4.39 0.34
N THR A 42 14.94 4.31 1.40
CA THR A 42 13.80 3.39 1.45
C THR A 42 12.78 3.70 0.35
N LEU A 43 12.50 4.98 0.09
CA LEU A 43 11.62 5.39 -1.01
C LEU A 43 12.20 5.01 -2.38
N ALA A 44 13.51 5.14 -2.58
CA ALA A 44 14.17 4.72 -3.82
C ALA A 44 14.07 3.20 -4.03
N HIS A 45 14.31 2.41 -2.97
CA HIS A 45 14.12 0.95 -3.02
C HIS A 45 12.67 0.58 -3.34
N LYS A 46 11.70 1.27 -2.74
CA LYS A 46 10.27 1.08 -3.00
C LYS A 46 9.92 1.33 -4.47
N ARG A 47 10.44 2.41 -5.07
CA ARG A 47 10.27 2.73 -6.50
C ARG A 47 10.89 1.65 -7.40
N SER A 48 12.12 1.22 -7.08
CA SER A 48 12.79 0.15 -7.82
C SER A 48 12.02 -1.17 -7.76
N ALA A 49 11.56 -1.55 -6.57
CA ALA A 49 10.75 -2.75 -6.39
C ALA A 49 9.44 -2.69 -7.19
N ALA A 50 8.74 -1.55 -7.20
CA ALA A 50 7.54 -1.39 -8.01
C ALA A 50 7.83 -1.54 -9.52
N GLN A 51 8.92 -0.95 -10.01
CA GLN A 51 9.34 -1.03 -11.41
C GLN A 51 9.72 -2.44 -11.87
N ALA A 52 10.17 -3.30 -10.96
CA ALA A 52 10.50 -4.69 -11.27
C ALA A 52 9.27 -5.53 -11.68
N PHE A 53 8.05 -5.12 -11.33
CA PHE A 53 6.80 -5.79 -11.71
C PHE A 53 6.29 -5.32 -13.08
N THR A 54 7.14 -5.40 -14.11
CA THR A 54 6.85 -4.83 -15.44
C THR A 54 5.52 -5.31 -16.04
N SER A 55 5.19 -6.59 -15.92
CA SER A 55 3.91 -7.13 -16.42
C SER A 55 2.68 -6.54 -15.72
N GLN A 56 2.81 -6.15 -14.45
CA GLN A 56 1.73 -5.53 -13.69
C GLN A 56 1.57 -4.05 -14.02
N LEU A 57 2.65 -3.40 -14.50
CA LEU A 57 2.66 -1.99 -14.89
C LEU A 57 2.18 -1.78 -16.33
N GLN A 58 2.50 -2.71 -17.23
CA GLN A 58 2.21 -2.57 -18.66
C GLN A 58 0.97 -3.36 -19.10
N GLY A 59 0.62 -4.42 -18.36
CA GLY A 59 -0.36 -5.39 -18.84
C GLY A 59 0.14 -6.14 -20.07
N ASP A 60 -0.78 -6.62 -20.90
CA ASP A 60 -0.49 -7.24 -22.19
C ASP A 60 -1.56 -6.83 -23.23
N PRO A 61 -1.26 -5.83 -24.09
CA PRO A 61 -2.18 -5.37 -25.12
C PRO A 61 -2.55 -6.43 -26.15
N ALA A 62 -1.69 -7.44 -26.38
CA ALA A 62 -1.94 -8.47 -27.39
C ALA A 62 -3.13 -9.37 -27.01
N ILE A 63 -3.39 -9.51 -25.71
CA ILE A 63 -4.53 -10.26 -25.16
C ILE A 63 -5.56 -9.35 -24.47
N GLY A 64 -5.40 -8.02 -24.59
CA GLY A 64 -6.27 -7.03 -23.95
C GLY A 64 -6.19 -6.99 -22.42
N LEU A 65 -5.07 -7.45 -21.85
CA LEU A 65 -4.86 -7.40 -20.40
C LEU A 65 -4.43 -6.00 -19.97
N SER A 66 -5.24 -5.34 -19.14
CA SER A 66 -4.88 -4.05 -18.55
C SER A 66 -3.81 -4.20 -17.45
N PRO A 67 -3.03 -3.14 -17.18
CA PRO A 67 -2.16 -3.08 -16.00
C PRO A 67 -2.93 -3.37 -14.71
N VAL A 68 -2.32 -4.18 -13.84
CA VAL A 68 -2.84 -4.42 -12.49
C VAL A 68 -2.54 -3.24 -11.57
N LEU A 69 -1.51 -2.46 -11.87
CA LEU A 69 -1.17 -1.21 -11.19
C LEU A 69 -1.39 0.00 -12.14
N PRO A 70 -2.64 0.49 -12.26
CA PRO A 70 -2.91 1.76 -12.94
C PRO A 70 -2.17 2.93 -12.28
N GLU A 71 -2.01 4.03 -13.02
CA GLU A 71 -1.26 5.22 -12.57
C GLU A 71 -1.69 5.70 -11.18
N ALA A 72 -2.99 5.86 -10.93
CA ALA A 72 -3.50 6.32 -9.63
C ALA A 72 -3.14 5.36 -8.47
N VAL A 73 -3.08 4.05 -8.73
CA VAL A 73 -2.64 3.06 -7.74
C VAL A 73 -1.14 3.20 -7.50
N LEU A 74 -0.36 3.43 -8.57
CA LEU A 74 1.08 3.60 -8.49
C LEU A 74 1.46 4.90 -7.76
N GLU A 75 0.79 6.01 -8.04
CA GLU A 75 0.98 7.30 -7.35
C GLU A 75 0.76 7.15 -5.84
N ARG A 76 -0.32 6.46 -5.44
CA ARG A 76 -0.61 6.15 -4.04
C ARG A 76 0.43 5.21 -3.46
N LEU A 77 0.78 4.14 -4.18
CA LEU A 77 1.80 3.19 -3.76
C LEU A 77 3.12 3.91 -3.54
N LEU A 78 3.51 4.89 -4.35
CA LEU A 78 4.81 5.55 -4.28
C LEU A 78 4.85 6.80 -3.38
N GLN A 79 3.83 7.02 -2.56
CA GLN A 79 3.87 8.04 -1.52
C GLN A 79 5.08 7.83 -0.58
N PRO A 80 5.69 8.92 -0.05
CA PRO A 80 6.88 8.87 0.80
C PRO A 80 6.57 8.42 2.23
N PHE A 81 5.50 7.64 2.40
CA PHE A 81 5.05 7.12 3.68
C PHE A 81 4.21 5.86 3.49
N GLU A 82 4.09 5.09 4.56
CA GLU A 82 3.09 4.03 4.70
C GLU A 82 2.06 4.41 5.77
N VAL A 83 0.87 3.83 5.66
CA VAL A 83 -0.14 3.90 6.72
C VAL A 83 -0.29 2.52 7.35
N VAL A 84 -0.09 2.44 8.66
CA VAL A 84 -0.28 1.23 9.46
C VAL A 84 -1.29 1.49 10.58
N PHE A 85 -2.09 0.49 10.92
CA PHE A 85 -2.90 0.53 12.15
C PHE A 85 -2.15 -0.18 13.27
N THR A 86 -2.13 0.44 14.45
CA THR A 86 -1.51 -0.11 15.66
C THR A 86 -2.50 -0.39 16.77
#